data_AF-A0A9P7KEE1-F1
#
_entry.id   AF-A0A9P7KEE1-F1
#
_cell.length_a   1.000
_cell.length_b   1.000
_cell.length_c   1.000
_cell.angle_alpha   90.00
_cell.angle_beta   90.00
_cell.angle_gamma   90.00
#
_symmetry.space_group_name_H-M   'P 1'
#
loop_
_entity.id
_entity.type
_entity.pdbx_description
1 polymer ?
#
loop_
_entity_poly.entity_id
_entity_poly.type
_entity_poly.pdbx_seq_one_letter_code
_entity_poly.pdbx_strand_id
1 'polypeptide(L)'
;LTQGACRPREGDWWIDVSIEVNSVVESCLAWRTDSHYHITKAACNLEEHVAQRITIPGSGSYARDLVSHMPAVSGCRIETSSRSRGPFQVAYLQAYTTDKSLTYRHDSGHHARFTTALEALTGKASSFVDSLYDLYNNAAETTSSLARLEVRVPLAQAALVLLDINEDLFHHSLISIPREVW
;
A
#
# COMPACT_ATOMS: atom_id res chain seq x y z
N LEU A 1 -8.74 -22.53 -24.59
CA LEU A 1 -7.38 -21.94 -24.60
C LEU A 1 -7.32 -20.95 -23.45
N THR A 2 -7.15 -21.44 -22.24
CA THR A 2 -7.24 -20.67 -21.00
C THR A 2 -5.89 -20.73 -20.27
N GLN A 3 -5.56 -19.62 -19.61
CA GLN A 3 -4.49 -19.43 -18.61
C GLN A 3 -3.08 -19.14 -19.14
N GLY A 4 -2.79 -17.84 -19.29
CA GLY A 4 -1.44 -17.27 -19.29
C GLY A 4 -1.15 -16.55 -17.97
N ALA A 5 -1.44 -17.17 -16.83
CA ALA A 5 -0.85 -16.74 -15.56
C ALA A 5 0.58 -17.29 -15.54
N CYS A 6 1.59 -16.42 -15.58
CA CYS A 6 2.98 -16.78 -15.43
C CYS A 6 3.17 -17.32 -14.00
N ARG A 7 2.96 -18.64 -13.82
CA ARG A 7 3.37 -19.32 -12.59
C ARG A 7 4.90 -19.30 -12.53
N PRO A 8 5.50 -18.98 -11.36
CA PRO A 8 6.94 -19.12 -11.16
C PRO A 8 7.36 -20.53 -11.53
N ARG A 9 8.51 -20.69 -12.19
CA ARG A 9 9.10 -22.03 -12.34
C ARG A 9 9.54 -22.49 -10.94
N GLU A 10 9.57 -23.80 -10.72
CA GLU A 10 10.21 -24.37 -9.54
C GLU A 10 11.64 -23.79 -9.43
N GLY A 11 11.92 -23.04 -8.36
CA GLY A 11 13.22 -22.38 -8.14
C GLY A 11 13.29 -20.86 -8.38
N ASP A 12 12.23 -20.21 -8.87
CA ASP A 12 12.22 -18.74 -9.00
C ASP A 12 11.83 -18.08 -7.66
N TRP A 13 12.83 -17.52 -6.95
CA TRP A 13 12.61 -16.79 -5.70
C TRP A 13 12.25 -15.33 -5.98
N TRP A 14 11.14 -14.90 -5.37
CA TRP A 14 10.67 -13.51 -5.39
C TRP A 14 10.84 -12.91 -4.00
N ILE A 15 11.14 -11.62 -3.96
CA ILE A 15 11.27 -10.85 -2.73
C ILE A 15 10.55 -9.53 -2.86
N ASP A 16 9.95 -9.09 -1.76
CA ASP A 16 9.33 -7.79 -1.65
C ASP A 16 10.37 -6.81 -1.10
N VAL A 17 10.65 -5.76 -1.88
CA VAL A 17 11.56 -4.67 -1.51
C VAL A 17 10.72 -3.43 -1.29
N SER A 18 10.98 -2.67 -0.23
CA SER A 18 10.17 -1.50 0.10
C SER A 18 10.99 -0.27 0.45
N ILE A 19 10.39 0.89 0.16
CA ILE A 19 10.74 2.18 0.71
C ILE A 19 9.65 2.57 1.71
N GLU A 20 10.07 3.06 2.86
CA GLU A 20 9.20 3.69 3.84
C GLU A 20 9.57 5.17 3.97
N VAL A 21 8.57 6.04 3.86
CA VAL A 21 8.71 7.48 3.99
C VAL A 21 8.02 7.91 5.28
N ASN A 22 8.76 8.66 6.10
CA ASN A 22 8.26 9.26 7.32
C ASN A 22 8.26 10.79 7.23
N SER A 23 7.44 11.42 8.06
CA SER A 23 7.41 12.87 8.19
C SER A 23 8.33 13.32 9.32
N VAL A 24 9.15 14.34 9.06
CA VAL A 24 10.03 14.96 10.08
C VAL A 24 9.23 15.70 11.14
N VAL A 25 8.01 16.16 10.81
CA VAL A 25 7.12 16.88 11.73
C VAL A 25 6.04 15.97 12.35
N GLU A 26 6.25 14.65 12.31
CA GLU A 26 5.33 13.64 12.88
C GLU A 26 3.88 13.78 12.37
N SER A 27 3.73 14.11 11.09
CA SER A 27 2.44 14.06 10.40
C SER A 27 2.18 12.67 9.80
N CYS A 28 0.91 12.33 9.64
CA CYS A 28 0.49 11.18 8.86
C CYS A 28 0.70 11.46 7.36
N LEU A 29 1.37 10.54 6.68
CA LEU A 29 1.57 10.60 5.24
C LEU A 29 0.57 9.70 4.52
N ALA A 30 0.03 10.19 3.41
CA ALA A 30 -0.87 9.44 2.55
C ALA A 30 -0.57 9.69 1.08
N TRP A 31 -0.86 8.69 0.24
CA TRP A 31 -0.61 8.73 -1.19
C TRP A 31 -1.70 9.51 -1.93
N ARG A 32 -1.28 10.39 -2.85
CA ARG A 32 -2.20 11.05 -3.78
C ARG A 32 -2.60 10.09 -4.89
N THR A 33 -3.90 9.94 -5.11
CA THR A 33 -4.46 9.07 -6.15
C THR A 33 -3.96 9.46 -7.55
N ASP A 34 -3.79 10.75 -7.83
CA ASP A 34 -3.31 11.26 -9.12
C ASP A 34 -1.83 10.97 -9.38
N SER A 35 -1.08 10.60 -8.34
CA SER A 35 0.36 10.39 -8.39
C SER A 35 0.76 8.92 -8.56
N HIS A 36 -0.19 7.99 -8.52
CA HIS A 36 0.06 6.56 -8.69
C HIS A 36 0.79 6.23 -9.99
N TYR A 37 0.48 6.92 -11.08
CA TYR A 37 1.16 6.68 -12.35
C TYR A 37 2.64 7.12 -12.29
N HIS A 38 2.94 8.24 -11.63
CA HIS A 38 4.29 8.74 -11.45
C HIS A 38 5.14 7.77 -10.62
N ILE A 39 4.57 7.30 -9.50
CA ILE A 39 5.19 6.30 -8.63
C ILE A 39 5.47 5.01 -9.41
N THR A 40 4.48 4.52 -10.15
CA THR A 40 4.60 3.29 -10.94
C THR A 40 5.65 3.43 -12.04
N LYS A 41 5.68 4.58 -12.73
CA LYS A 41 6.67 4.89 -13.76
C LYS A 41 8.09 4.81 -13.18
N ALA A 42 8.32 5.46 -12.03
CA ALA A 42 9.62 5.49 -11.39
C ALA A 42 10.02 4.13 -10.81
N ALA A 43 9.16 3.52 -9.99
CA ALA A 43 9.45 2.26 -9.29
C ALA A 43 9.72 1.09 -10.24
N CYS A 44 9.00 1.03 -11.36
CA CYS A 44 9.16 -0.01 -12.36
C CYS A 44 10.10 0.39 -13.51
N ASN A 45 10.61 1.63 -13.54
CA ASN A 45 11.35 2.22 -14.66
C ASN A 45 10.66 1.97 -16.02
N LEU A 46 9.42 2.44 -16.13
CA LEU A 46 8.57 2.25 -17.31
C LEU A 46 8.53 3.49 -18.19
N GLU A 47 8.27 3.25 -19.47
CA GLU A 47 7.81 4.30 -20.38
C GLU A 47 6.48 4.89 -19.91
N GLU A 48 6.31 6.19 -20.12
CA GLU A 48 5.17 6.94 -19.59
C GLU A 48 3.82 6.39 -20.03
N HIS A 49 3.68 6.08 -21.31
CA HIS A 49 2.45 5.51 -21.87
C HIS A 49 2.11 4.13 -21.26
N VAL A 50 3.12 3.35 -20.83
CA VAL A 50 2.90 2.06 -20.18
C VAL A 50 2.39 2.26 -18.76
N ALA A 51 3.05 3.15 -18.01
CA ALA A 51 2.65 3.50 -16.65
C ALA A 51 1.20 4.03 -16.61
N GLN A 52 0.89 5.04 -17.44
CA GLN A 52 -0.45 5.61 -17.54
C GLN A 52 -1.52 4.56 -17.86
N ARG A 53 -1.23 3.66 -18.82
CA ARG A 53 -2.17 2.61 -19.22
C ARG A 53 -2.45 1.64 -18.09
N ILE A 54 -1.43 1.22 -17.32
CA ILE A 54 -1.65 0.24 -16.26
C ILE A 54 -2.29 0.86 -15.01
N THR A 55 -2.16 2.17 -14.80
CA THR A 55 -2.75 2.91 -13.67
C THR A 55 -4.06 3.63 -13.98
N ILE A 56 -4.70 3.35 -15.12
CA ILE A 56 -6.00 3.95 -15.44
C ILE A 56 -7.13 3.25 -14.68
N PRO A 57 -8.12 3.98 -14.11
CA PRO A 57 -9.29 3.35 -13.53
C PRO A 57 -9.99 2.42 -14.53
N GLY A 58 -10.32 1.20 -14.08
CA GLY A 58 -10.90 0.15 -14.94
C GLY A 58 -9.85 -0.79 -15.58
N SER A 59 -8.56 -0.48 -15.47
CA SER A 59 -7.50 -1.45 -15.75
C SER A 59 -7.61 -2.64 -14.80
N GLY A 60 -7.64 -3.86 -15.34
CA GLY A 60 -7.63 -5.08 -14.52
C GLY A 60 -6.35 -5.25 -13.70
N SER A 61 -5.30 -4.48 -14.02
CA SER A 61 -4.03 -4.46 -13.30
C SER A 61 -4.01 -3.48 -12.13
N TYR A 62 -5.01 -2.62 -11.94
CA TYR A 62 -4.93 -1.51 -10.98
C TYR A 62 -6.15 -1.45 -10.05
N ALA A 63 -5.87 -1.56 -8.75
CA ALA A 63 -6.84 -1.35 -7.70
C ALA A 63 -6.44 -0.14 -6.85
N ARG A 64 -7.41 0.69 -6.50
CA ARG A 64 -7.25 1.77 -5.53
C ARG A 64 -7.73 1.33 -4.16
N ASP A 65 -6.93 1.59 -3.15
CA ASP A 65 -7.26 1.34 -1.76
C ASP A 65 -7.62 2.69 -1.13
N LEU A 66 -8.90 3.08 -1.25
CA LEU A 66 -9.40 4.36 -0.74
C LEU A 66 -9.20 4.48 0.77
N VAL A 67 -8.83 5.68 1.22
CA VAL A 67 -8.65 5.97 2.65
C VAL A 67 -9.65 7.04 3.10
N SER A 68 -10.30 6.82 4.25
CA SER A 68 -11.21 7.76 4.92
C SER A 68 -12.21 8.48 4.00
N HIS A 69 -12.76 7.75 3.01
CA HIS A 69 -13.67 8.29 1.99
C HIS A 69 -13.12 9.45 1.15
N MET A 70 -11.82 9.70 1.15
CA MET A 70 -11.17 10.73 0.34
C MET A 70 -10.80 10.16 -1.04
N PRO A 71 -11.54 10.46 -2.12
CA PRO A 71 -11.29 9.84 -3.43
C PRO A 71 -9.94 10.26 -4.05
N ALA A 72 -9.41 11.42 -3.65
CA ALA A 72 -8.12 11.94 -4.09
C ALA A 72 -6.93 11.36 -3.29
N VAL A 73 -7.20 10.58 -2.24
CA VAL A 73 -6.19 10.00 -1.36
C VAL A 73 -6.43 8.49 -1.28
N SER A 74 -5.51 7.73 -1.85
CA SER A 74 -5.63 6.28 -1.84
C SER A 74 -4.27 5.64 -1.94
N GLY A 75 -4.12 4.46 -1.35
CA GLY A 75 -3.09 3.55 -1.79
C GLY A 75 -3.45 2.93 -3.14
N CYS A 76 -2.56 2.11 -3.68
CA CYS A 76 -2.88 1.27 -4.81
C CYS A 76 -2.15 -0.06 -4.81
N ARG A 77 -2.71 -0.98 -5.58
CA ARG A 77 -2.12 -2.27 -5.91
C ARG A 77 -2.07 -2.41 -7.42
N ILE A 78 -0.91 -2.81 -7.93
CA ILE A 78 -0.67 -2.94 -9.35
C ILE A 78 -0.08 -4.32 -9.65
N GLU A 79 -0.85 -5.13 -10.38
CA GLU A 79 -0.39 -6.40 -10.93
C GLU A 79 0.13 -6.19 -12.35
N THR A 80 1.42 -6.39 -12.53
CA THR A 80 2.05 -6.16 -13.82
C THR A 80 1.98 -7.40 -14.72
N SER A 81 1.65 -7.16 -15.99
CA SER A 81 1.83 -8.16 -17.04
C SER A 81 3.31 -8.30 -17.42
N SER A 82 3.67 -9.35 -18.15
CA SER A 82 5.02 -9.53 -18.72
C SER A 82 5.49 -8.34 -19.57
N ARG A 83 4.57 -7.55 -20.13
CA ARG A 83 4.86 -6.36 -20.95
C ARG A 83 4.99 -5.06 -20.15
N SER A 84 4.77 -5.10 -18.84
CA SER A 84 4.71 -3.91 -17.98
C SER A 84 5.50 -4.07 -16.68
N ARG A 85 6.47 -4.99 -16.65
CA ARG A 85 7.34 -5.22 -15.48
C ARG A 85 8.58 -4.32 -15.44
N GLY A 86 8.90 -3.69 -16.56
CA GLY A 86 10.13 -2.93 -16.73
C GLY A 86 11.40 -3.77 -16.59
N PRO A 87 12.59 -3.12 -16.53
CA PRO A 87 13.87 -3.80 -16.45
C PRO A 87 14.09 -4.57 -15.15
N PHE A 88 13.51 -4.11 -14.04
CA PHE A 88 13.61 -4.78 -12.72
C PHE A 88 12.67 -5.98 -12.57
N GLN A 89 11.87 -6.27 -13.60
CA GLN A 89 10.88 -7.35 -13.59
C GLN A 89 9.90 -7.27 -12.41
N VAL A 90 9.49 -6.06 -12.01
CA VAL A 90 8.50 -5.84 -10.95
C VAL A 90 7.23 -6.59 -11.34
N ALA A 91 6.86 -7.62 -10.59
CA ALA A 91 5.65 -8.42 -10.83
C ALA A 91 4.42 -7.80 -10.16
N TYR A 92 4.62 -7.18 -9.00
CA TYR A 92 3.58 -6.55 -8.20
C TYR A 92 4.13 -5.29 -7.56
N LEU A 93 3.31 -4.26 -7.46
CA LEU A 93 3.60 -3.02 -6.75
C LEU A 93 2.45 -2.70 -5.81
N GLN A 94 2.78 -2.22 -4.62
CA GLN A 94 1.80 -1.71 -3.68
C GLN A 94 2.27 -0.41 -3.04
N ALA A 95 1.43 0.62 -3.09
CA ALA A 95 1.59 1.85 -2.34
C ALA A 95 0.51 1.88 -1.25
N TYR A 96 0.89 1.96 0.02
CA TYR A 96 -0.05 1.92 1.14
C TYR A 96 0.45 2.73 2.32
N THR A 97 -0.44 2.94 3.29
CA THR A 97 -0.15 3.57 4.57
C THR A 97 0.01 2.52 5.67
N THR A 98 0.83 2.80 6.69
CA THR A 98 1.11 1.85 7.79
C THR A 98 0.10 1.90 8.94
N ASP A 99 -0.88 2.81 8.89
CA ASP A 99 -2.01 2.91 9.86
C ASP A 99 -2.72 1.57 10.15
N LYS A 100 -2.81 0.68 9.14
CA LYS A 100 -3.38 -0.67 9.30
C LYS A 100 -2.68 -1.46 10.41
N SER A 101 -1.39 -1.23 10.66
CA SER A 101 -0.62 -1.94 11.70
C SER A 101 -1.24 -1.85 13.09
N LEU A 102 -1.95 -0.76 13.40
CA LEU A 102 -2.60 -0.53 14.71
C LEU A 102 -3.68 -1.58 15.03
N THR A 103 -4.37 -2.07 14.01
CA THR A 103 -5.45 -3.06 14.16
C THR A 103 -4.99 -4.50 13.87
N TYR A 104 -3.80 -4.66 13.30
CA TYR A 104 -3.15 -5.94 12.94
C TYR A 104 -2.35 -6.56 14.11
N ARG A 105 -2.82 -6.40 15.34
CA ARG A 105 -2.21 -7.08 16.49
C ARG A 105 -2.67 -8.53 16.49
N HIS A 106 -1.71 -9.46 16.53
CA HIS A 106 -2.00 -10.88 16.69
C HIS A 106 -2.59 -11.14 18.08
N ASP A 107 -3.87 -11.48 18.13
CA ASP A 107 -4.56 -11.85 19.36
C ASP A 107 -5.32 -13.17 19.14
N SER A 108 -5.03 -14.16 19.99
CA SER A 108 -5.83 -15.39 20.11
C SER A 108 -6.14 -16.14 18.80
N GLY A 109 -5.18 -16.18 17.87
CA GLY A 109 -5.32 -16.88 16.58
C GLY A 109 -5.93 -16.05 15.45
N HIS A 110 -6.19 -14.77 15.69
CA HIS A 110 -6.64 -13.81 14.68
C HIS A 110 -5.56 -12.78 14.39
N HIS A 111 -5.35 -12.49 13.10
CA HIS A 111 -4.34 -11.54 12.61
C HIS A 111 -4.77 -10.07 12.73
N ALA A 112 -6.01 -9.83 13.15
CA ALA A 112 -6.56 -8.50 13.38
C ALA A 112 -7.67 -8.58 14.45
N ARG A 113 -8.00 -7.43 15.04
CA ARG A 113 -9.19 -7.31 15.91
C ARG A 113 -10.45 -7.69 15.12
N PHE A 114 -11.27 -8.58 15.67
CA PHE A 114 -12.49 -9.06 15.03
C PHE A 114 -13.66 -9.13 16.03
N THR A 115 -14.88 -9.06 15.51
CA THR A 115 -16.12 -9.34 16.26
C THR A 115 -17.04 -10.17 15.36
N THR A 116 -17.93 -10.96 15.96
CA THR A 116 -18.93 -11.76 15.25
C THR A 116 -20.29 -11.06 15.20
N ALA A 117 -21.13 -11.46 14.23
CA ALA A 117 -22.51 -10.97 14.16
C ALA A 117 -23.32 -11.32 15.42
N LEU A 118 -23.06 -12.48 16.03
CA LEU A 118 -23.70 -12.88 17.28
C LEU A 118 -23.32 -11.95 18.43
N GLU A 119 -22.05 -11.57 18.56
CA GLU A 119 -21.60 -10.60 19.56
C GLU A 119 -22.22 -9.23 19.35
N ALA A 120 -22.38 -8.80 18.10
CA ALA A 120 -23.09 -7.56 17.77
C ALA A 120 -24.57 -7.61 18.20
N LEU A 121 -25.27 -8.70 17.86
CA LEU A 121 -26.69 -8.86 18.21
C LEU A 121 -26.95 -9.06 19.71
N THR A 122 -25.97 -9.58 20.45
CA THR A 122 -26.08 -9.82 21.90
C THR A 122 -25.55 -8.67 22.75
N GLY A 123 -25.20 -7.53 22.13
CA GLY A 123 -24.70 -6.33 22.83
C GLY A 123 -23.26 -6.47 23.34
N LYS A 124 -22.55 -7.55 23.00
CA LYS A 124 -21.14 -7.76 23.38
C LYS A 124 -20.16 -7.00 22.47
N ALA A 125 -20.63 -6.48 21.34
CA ALA A 125 -19.79 -5.65 20.47
C ALA A 125 -19.54 -4.23 21.00
N SER A 126 -20.25 -3.77 22.03
CA SER A 126 -20.03 -2.43 22.60
C SER A 126 -18.60 -2.29 23.13
N SER A 127 -18.14 -3.23 23.96
CA SER A 127 -16.77 -3.22 24.48
C SER A 127 -15.71 -3.34 23.39
N PHE A 128 -16.01 -4.07 22.31
CA PHE A 128 -15.15 -4.14 21.14
C PHE A 128 -15.03 -2.77 20.47
N VAL A 129 -16.15 -2.08 20.23
CA VAL A 129 -16.19 -0.74 19.63
C VAL A 129 -15.49 0.29 20.52
N ASP A 130 -15.76 0.27 21.83
CA ASP A 130 -15.10 1.16 22.80
C ASP A 130 -13.57 0.95 22.78
N SER A 131 -13.12 -0.31 22.73
CA SER A 131 -11.68 -0.61 22.65
C SER A 131 -11.03 -0.15 21.35
N LEU A 132 -11.78 -0.14 20.24
CA LEU A 132 -11.31 0.40 18.96
C LEU A 132 -11.27 1.92 19.00
N TYR A 133 -12.28 2.55 19.59
CA TYR A 133 -12.33 3.99 19.78
C TYR A 133 -11.15 4.50 20.60
N ASP A 134 -10.88 3.87 21.76
CA ASP A 134 -9.73 4.20 22.61
C ASP A 134 -8.40 4.00 21.89
N LEU A 135 -8.28 2.93 21.09
CA LEU A 135 -7.09 2.67 20.28
C LEU A 135 -6.84 3.79 19.27
N TYR A 136 -7.87 4.23 18.54
CA TYR A 136 -7.73 5.29 17.55
C TYR A 136 -7.44 6.65 18.20
N ASN A 137 -8.09 6.97 19.32
CA ASN A 137 -7.77 8.20 20.07
C ASN A 137 -6.32 8.21 20.56
N ASN A 138 -5.83 7.09 21.10
CA ASN A 138 -4.44 6.99 21.52
C ASN A 138 -3.48 7.12 20.34
N ALA A 139 -3.82 6.50 19.20
CA ALA A 139 -3.01 6.59 17.99
C ALA A 139 -2.93 8.03 17.46
N ALA A 140 -4.01 8.80 17.50
CA ALA A 140 -4.04 10.20 17.08
C ALA A 140 -3.03 11.07 17.85
N GLU A 141 -2.67 10.69 19.07
CA GLU A 141 -1.70 11.42 19.90
C GLU A 141 -0.26 10.88 19.74
N THR A 142 -0.11 9.59 19.44
CA THR A 142 1.18 8.89 19.63
C THR A 142 1.77 8.30 18.34
N THR A 143 0.95 8.09 17.30
CA THR A 143 1.35 7.30 16.13
C THR A 143 1.11 8.06 14.84
N SER A 144 2.18 8.23 14.05
CA SER A 144 2.08 8.77 12.70
C SER A 144 1.95 7.64 11.68
N SER A 145 1.02 7.77 10.74
CA SER A 145 0.94 6.88 9.58
C SER A 145 2.09 7.18 8.62
N LEU A 146 2.79 6.15 8.17
CA LEU A 146 3.89 6.25 7.22
C LEU A 146 3.42 5.85 5.83
N ALA A 147 4.05 6.40 4.80
CA ALA A 147 3.79 5.99 3.43
C ALA A 147 4.81 4.93 3.02
N ARG A 148 4.33 3.76 2.56
CA ARG A 148 5.18 2.66 2.12
C ARG A 148 4.91 2.33 0.66
N LEU A 149 5.99 2.18 -0.09
CA LEU A 149 6.02 1.67 -1.46
C LEU A 149 6.74 0.34 -1.45
N GLU A 150 6.09 -0.70 -1.95
CA GLU A 150 6.60 -2.07 -1.98
C GLU A 150 6.52 -2.63 -3.40
N VAL A 151 7.58 -3.33 -3.83
CA VAL A 151 7.64 -3.98 -5.13
C VAL A 151 8.11 -5.43 -4.99
N ARG A 152 7.45 -6.33 -5.70
CA ARG A 152 7.85 -7.74 -5.80
C ARG A 152 8.72 -7.96 -7.01
N VAL A 153 9.96 -8.37 -6.80
CA VAL A 153 10.95 -8.61 -7.88
C VAL A 153 11.63 -9.97 -7.73
N PRO A 154 12.25 -10.51 -8.80
CA PRO A 154 13.15 -11.65 -8.65
C PRO A 154 14.28 -11.31 -7.70
N LEU A 155 14.75 -12.28 -6.91
CA LEU A 155 15.83 -12.08 -5.93
C LEU A 155 17.09 -11.40 -6.54
N ALA A 156 17.41 -11.70 -7.80
CA ALA A 156 18.53 -11.09 -8.52
C ALA A 156 18.42 -9.56 -8.71
N GLN A 157 17.22 -8.99 -8.61
CA GLN A 157 16.94 -7.56 -8.78
C GLN A 157 16.80 -6.83 -7.45
N ALA A 158 16.80 -7.55 -6.33
CA ALA A 158 16.50 -7.01 -5.00
C ALA A 158 17.44 -5.88 -4.58
N ALA A 159 18.72 -5.99 -4.94
CA ALA A 159 19.75 -5.00 -4.61
C ALA A 159 19.82 -3.83 -5.61
N LEU A 160 18.96 -3.80 -6.63
CA LEU A 160 18.99 -2.78 -7.69
C LEU A 160 17.70 -1.95 -7.72
N VAL A 161 16.57 -2.58 -7.44
CA VAL A 161 15.26 -1.91 -7.49
C VAL A 161 15.14 -0.85 -6.39
N LEU A 162 14.42 0.24 -6.68
CA LEU A 162 14.12 1.36 -5.78
C LEU A 162 15.33 2.20 -5.29
N LEU A 163 16.56 1.91 -5.73
CA LEU A 163 17.74 2.69 -5.30
C LEU A 163 17.84 4.09 -5.93
N ASP A 164 17.30 4.27 -7.14
CA ASP A 164 17.39 5.52 -7.90
C ASP A 164 15.99 6.14 -8.09
N ILE A 165 15.33 6.41 -6.97
CA ILE A 165 14.06 7.15 -6.95
C ILE A 165 14.35 8.57 -6.46
N ASN A 166 14.03 9.55 -7.30
CA ASN A 166 14.15 10.96 -6.95
C ASN A 166 13.25 11.28 -5.75
N GLU A 167 13.81 11.87 -4.69
CA GLU A 167 13.09 12.30 -3.50
C GLU A 167 11.93 13.27 -3.81
N ASP A 168 12.10 14.13 -4.82
CA ASP A 168 11.06 15.05 -5.28
C ASP A 168 9.77 14.31 -5.65
N LEU A 169 9.87 13.05 -6.11
CA LEU A 169 8.71 12.24 -6.40
C LEU A 169 7.82 12.09 -5.17
N PHE A 170 8.40 11.81 -3.99
CA PHE A 170 7.64 11.64 -2.76
C PHE A 170 7.05 12.96 -2.28
N HIS A 171 7.79 14.07 -2.37
CA HIS A 171 7.29 15.40 -2.05
C HIS A 171 6.05 15.79 -2.86
N HIS A 172 5.99 15.36 -4.13
CA HIS A 172 4.85 15.64 -5.00
C HIS A 172 3.75 14.57 -4.94
N SER A 173 4.06 13.35 -4.47
CA SER A 173 3.13 12.20 -4.47
C SER A 173 2.44 11.96 -3.14
N LEU A 174 2.92 12.58 -2.06
CA LEU A 174 2.39 12.43 -0.72
C LEU A 174 1.67 13.69 -0.27
N ILE A 175 0.67 13.50 0.59
CA ILE A 175 0.11 14.56 1.41
C ILE A 175 0.48 14.32 2.87
N SER A 176 0.66 15.42 3.58
CA SER A 176 0.94 15.44 5.00
C SER A 176 -0.30 15.93 5.75
N ILE A 177 -0.83 15.10 6.63
CA ILE A 177 -2.04 15.37 7.42
C ILE A 177 -1.67 15.32 8.91
N PRO A 178 -2.04 16.32 9.72
CA PRO A 178 -1.85 16.26 11.18
C PRO A 178 -2.49 14.99 11.77
N ARG A 179 -1.84 14.36 12.75
CA ARG A 179 -2.30 13.07 13.31
C ARG A 179 -3.71 13.16 13.88
N GLU A 180 -4.05 14.29 14.49
CA GLU A 180 -5.35 14.55 15.10
C GLU A 180 -6.48 14.71 14.08
N VAL A 181 -6.14 14.91 12.80
CA VAL A 181 -7.09 15.01 11.68
C VAL A 181 -7.20 13.68 10.91
N TRP A 182 -6.13 12.88 10.93
CA TRP A 182 -6.04 11.61 10.21
C TRP A 182 -6.88 10.51 10.85
#